data_AF-A0A520IYB2-F1
#
_entry.id   AF-A0A520IYB2-F1
#
_cell.length_a   1.000
_cell.length_b   1.000
_cell.length_c   1.000
_cell.angle_alpha   90.00
_cell.angle_beta   90.00
_cell.angle_gamma   90.00
#
_symmetry.space_group_name_H-M   'P 1'
#
loop_
_entity.id
_entity.type
_entity.pdbx_description
1 polymer ?
#
loop_
_entity_poly.entity_id
_entity_poly.type
_entity_poly.pdbx_seq_one_letter_code
_entity_poly.pdbx_strand_id
1 'polypeptide(L)'
;MTKDSLRKLEFPILIAYLSLWLLVYILSRVLLEFSTDQCPNEVWIWLLVILTPLSAYAALRAAFSEGGKWYHSIGYFLIFTIGSVFIGQYIVLNGDILISSLIKKPSQTQAKVISVEKVFRRKLGFDHTNVKLQFNGKEITLEARPYSYFYLTNKKTLHITSGTSFLGNTYVTSTEISGQEKLSARWVHLKDWVHRHWLLWVIIACMILGTILRMKFFPETPGVKPRQIGFWKLMGIIMAVLIAIAIVLYLGLLIYVSFFVSR
;
A
#
# COMPACT_ATOMS: atom_id res chain seq x y z
N MET A 1 -29.96 -22.00 -4.00
CA MET A 1 -28.48 -21.94 -4.12
C MET A 1 -27.86 -22.76 -3.00
N THR A 2 -27.01 -23.74 -3.31
CA THR A 2 -26.31 -24.54 -2.29
C THR A 2 -25.13 -23.75 -1.71
N LYS A 3 -24.72 -24.05 -0.47
CA LYS A 3 -23.59 -23.41 0.23
C LYS A 3 -22.30 -23.37 -0.63
N ASP A 4 -22.08 -24.39 -1.45
CA ASP A 4 -20.95 -24.48 -2.38
C ASP A 4 -21.07 -23.54 -3.59
N SER A 5 -22.29 -23.28 -4.08
CA SER A 5 -22.49 -22.35 -5.19
C SER A 5 -22.19 -20.89 -4.82
N LEU A 6 -22.50 -20.48 -3.58
CA LEU A 6 -22.16 -19.15 -3.06
C LEU A 6 -20.65 -19.01 -2.84
N ARG A 7 -19.99 -20.04 -2.30
CA ARG A 7 -18.53 -20.07 -2.13
C ARG A 7 -17.75 -19.87 -3.41
N LYS A 8 -18.23 -20.46 -4.51
CA LYS A 8 -17.61 -20.32 -5.83
C LYS A 8 -17.69 -18.90 -6.39
N LEU A 9 -18.65 -18.08 -5.94
CA LEU A 9 -18.84 -16.72 -6.42
C LEU A 9 -18.13 -15.68 -5.54
N GLU A 10 -18.12 -15.88 -4.22
CA GLU A 10 -17.53 -14.93 -3.27
C GLU A 10 -16.00 -14.83 -3.38
N PHE A 11 -15.34 -15.97 -3.60
CA PHE A 11 -13.87 -16.00 -3.67
C PHE A 11 -13.34 -15.21 -4.88
N PRO A 12 -13.89 -15.36 -6.11
CA PRO A 12 -13.57 -14.47 -7.22
C PRO A 12 -13.85 -12.99 -6.94
N ILE A 13 -14.97 -12.65 -6.28
CA ILE A 13 -15.31 -11.25 -5.96
C ILE A 13 -14.28 -10.66 -4.99
N LEU A 14 -13.89 -11.40 -3.95
CA LEU A 14 -12.87 -10.95 -3.01
C LEU A 14 -11.51 -10.76 -3.70
N ILE A 15 -11.12 -11.72 -4.55
CA ILE A 15 -9.89 -11.60 -5.35
C ILE A 15 -9.96 -10.37 -6.24
N ALA A 16 -11.07 -10.15 -6.95
CA ALA A 16 -11.25 -9.01 -7.82
C ALA A 16 -11.16 -7.68 -7.04
N TYR A 17 -11.79 -7.60 -5.87
CA TYR A 17 -11.73 -6.42 -5.01
C TYR A 17 -10.31 -6.13 -4.50
N LEU A 18 -9.61 -7.14 -4.00
CA LEU A 18 -8.21 -7.00 -3.55
C LEU A 18 -7.27 -6.69 -4.71
N SER A 19 -7.49 -7.29 -5.87
CA SER A 19 -6.73 -7.02 -7.10
C SER A 19 -6.94 -5.59 -7.57
N LEU A 20 -8.17 -5.09 -7.53
CA LEU A 20 -8.49 -3.71 -7.86
C LEU A 20 -7.82 -2.73 -6.91
N TRP A 21 -7.90 -2.97 -5.59
CA TRP A 21 -7.20 -2.16 -4.60
C TRP A 21 -5.69 -2.15 -4.86
N LEU A 22 -5.09 -3.33 -5.05
CA LEU A 22 -3.66 -3.46 -5.29
C LEU A 22 -3.25 -2.77 -6.60
N LEU A 23 -4.05 -2.89 -7.65
CA LEU A 23 -3.83 -2.22 -8.93
C LEU A 23 -3.84 -0.70 -8.77
N VAL A 24 -4.88 -0.14 -8.12
CA VAL A 24 -4.97 1.29 -7.85
C VAL A 24 -3.80 1.76 -6.97
N TYR A 25 -3.42 0.97 -5.97
CA TYR A 25 -2.28 1.25 -5.11
C TYR A 25 -0.95 1.29 -5.89
N ILE A 26 -0.69 0.31 -6.75
CA ILE A 26 0.53 0.27 -7.54
C ILE A 26 0.53 1.41 -8.57
N LEU A 27 -0.58 1.63 -9.28
CA LEU A 27 -0.67 2.68 -10.29
C LEU A 27 -0.52 4.08 -9.69
N SER A 28 -1.14 4.36 -8.54
CA SER A 28 -0.94 5.64 -7.84
C SER A 28 0.54 5.83 -7.46
N ARG A 29 1.19 4.76 -6.98
CA ARG A 29 2.62 4.71 -6.65
C ARG A 29 3.55 4.72 -7.87
N VAL A 30 3.04 4.64 -9.09
CA VAL A 30 3.87 4.71 -10.29
C VAL A 30 3.65 6.02 -11.02
N LEU A 31 2.40 6.49 -11.10
CA LEU A 31 2.00 7.60 -11.95
C LEU A 31 1.90 8.95 -11.22
N LEU A 32 1.73 8.96 -9.90
CA LEU A 32 1.51 10.19 -9.13
C LEU A 32 2.73 10.52 -8.27
N GLU A 33 3.32 11.70 -8.47
CA GLU A 33 4.36 12.22 -7.59
C GLU A 33 3.74 12.80 -6.32
N PHE A 34 2.73 13.67 -6.48
CA PHE A 34 2.05 14.37 -5.39
C PHE A 34 0.53 14.41 -5.63
N SER A 35 -0.27 14.41 -4.58
CA SER A 35 -1.71 14.62 -4.68
C SER A 35 -2.27 15.25 -3.41
N THR A 36 -3.38 15.97 -3.51
CA THR A 36 -4.19 16.29 -2.34
C THR A 36 -4.94 15.05 -1.87
N ASP A 37 -5.02 14.84 -0.55
CA ASP A 37 -5.83 13.80 0.07
C ASP A 37 -7.11 14.42 0.67
N GLN A 38 -7.95 14.98 -0.20
CA GLN A 38 -9.24 15.53 0.20
C GLN A 38 -10.37 14.71 -0.41
N CYS A 39 -11.03 13.92 0.41
CA CYS A 39 -12.24 13.21 0.01
C CYS A 39 -13.47 13.96 0.54
N PRO A 40 -14.43 14.33 -0.32
CA PRO A 40 -15.68 14.97 0.13
C PRO A 40 -16.39 14.11 1.19
N ASN A 41 -16.99 14.75 2.19
CA ASN A 41 -17.65 14.05 3.30
C ASN A 41 -18.80 13.15 2.82
N GLU A 42 -19.45 13.51 1.72
CA GLU A 42 -20.52 12.75 1.10
C GLU A 42 -20.05 11.36 0.65
N VAL A 43 -18.80 11.24 0.17
CA VAL A 43 -18.24 9.97 -0.29
C VAL A 43 -18.15 8.97 0.86
N TRP A 44 -17.79 9.43 2.07
CA TRP A 44 -17.73 8.57 3.25
C TRP A 44 -19.10 7.99 3.63
N ILE A 45 -20.14 8.81 3.55
CA ILE A 45 -21.52 8.38 3.83
C ILE A 45 -21.95 7.31 2.83
N TRP A 46 -21.72 7.55 1.53
CA TRP A 46 -22.07 6.59 0.49
C TRP A 46 -21.30 5.27 0.59
N LEU A 47 -20.00 5.34 0.89
CA LEU A 47 -19.20 4.13 1.14
C LEU A 47 -19.75 3.33 2.32
N LEU A 48 -20.13 3.99 3.42
CA LEU A 48 -20.70 3.33 4.58
C LEU A 48 -22.03 2.65 4.21
N VAL A 49 -22.94 3.36 3.52
CA VAL A 49 -24.24 2.81 3.09
C VAL A 49 -24.06 1.58 2.17
N ILE A 50 -23.14 1.64 1.21
CA ILE A 50 -22.92 0.56 0.23
C ILE A 50 -22.20 -0.64 0.86
N LEU A 51 -21.22 -0.40 1.72
CA LEU A 51 -20.35 -1.47 2.23
C LEU A 51 -20.92 -2.13 3.49
N THR A 52 -21.75 -1.43 4.26
CA THR A 52 -22.35 -1.98 5.50
C THR A 52 -23.10 -3.30 5.28
N PRO A 53 -23.98 -3.46 4.26
CA PRO A 53 -24.64 -4.74 4.00
C PRO A 53 -23.66 -5.87 3.67
N LEU A 54 -22.60 -5.57 2.91
CA LEU A 54 -21.56 -6.53 2.55
C LEU A 54 -20.73 -6.95 3.77
N SER A 55 -20.38 -5.99 4.63
CA SER A 55 -19.66 -6.23 5.87
C SER A 55 -20.51 -7.01 6.87
N ALA A 56 -21.82 -6.77 6.95
CA ALA A 56 -22.76 -7.53 7.77
C ALA A 56 -22.85 -9.00 7.31
N TYR A 57 -22.95 -9.22 6.00
CA TYR A 57 -22.92 -10.55 5.42
C TYR A 57 -21.61 -11.29 5.74
N ALA A 58 -20.46 -10.64 5.52
CA ALA A 58 -19.14 -11.20 5.81
C ALA A 58 -18.97 -11.54 7.31
N ALA A 59 -19.48 -10.67 8.19
CA ALA A 59 -19.38 -10.82 9.63
C ALA A 59 -20.18 -12.00 10.18
N LEU A 60 -21.45 -12.12 9.76
CA LEU A 60 -22.30 -13.25 10.13
C LEU A 60 -21.64 -14.55 9.66
N ARG A 61 -21.13 -14.57 8.43
CA ARG A 61 -20.49 -15.75 7.88
C ARG A 61 -19.22 -16.16 8.63
N ALA A 62 -18.36 -15.20 8.96
CA ALA A 62 -17.14 -15.46 9.74
C ALA A 62 -17.50 -16.06 11.11
N ALA A 63 -18.43 -15.44 11.83
CA ALA A 63 -18.89 -15.90 13.14
C ALA A 63 -19.50 -17.32 13.09
N PHE A 64 -20.35 -17.61 12.11
CA PHE A 64 -20.95 -18.94 11.93
C PHE A 64 -19.92 -20.00 11.51
N SER A 65 -18.90 -19.63 10.73
CA SER A 65 -17.87 -20.58 10.28
C SER A 65 -16.94 -21.04 11.39
N GLU A 66 -16.72 -20.20 12.40
CA GLU A 66 -15.90 -20.51 13.57
C GLU A 66 -16.68 -21.16 14.71
N GLY A 67 -18.01 -21.35 14.55
CA GLY A 67 -18.87 -21.81 15.64
C GLY A 67 -18.92 -20.83 16.82
N GLY A 68 -18.58 -19.56 16.57
CA GLY A 68 -18.48 -18.53 17.60
C GLY A 68 -19.84 -18.10 18.15
N LYS A 69 -19.84 -17.53 19.36
CA LYS A 69 -21.03 -16.91 19.95
C LYS A 69 -21.47 -15.69 19.12
N TRP A 70 -22.76 -15.35 19.15
CA TRP A 70 -23.37 -14.28 18.34
C TRP A 70 -22.65 -12.92 18.40
N TYR A 71 -22.01 -12.57 19.52
CA TYR A 71 -21.29 -11.32 19.67
C TYR A 71 -20.00 -11.24 18.84
N HIS A 72 -19.45 -12.36 18.36
CA HIS A 72 -18.32 -12.34 17.40
C HIS A 72 -18.76 -11.67 16.08
N SER A 73 -20.03 -11.80 15.70
CA SER A 73 -20.58 -11.12 14.52
C SER A 73 -20.50 -9.60 14.65
N ILE A 74 -20.61 -9.04 15.86
CA ILE A 74 -20.45 -7.59 16.07
C ILE A 74 -18.99 -7.18 15.86
N GLY A 75 -18.05 -7.93 16.44
CA GLY A 75 -16.62 -7.66 16.27
C GLY A 75 -16.20 -7.74 14.79
N TYR A 76 -16.60 -8.82 14.09
CA TYR A 76 -16.34 -8.96 12.67
C TYR A 76 -17.02 -7.89 11.83
N PHE A 77 -18.24 -7.49 12.17
CA PHE A 77 -18.95 -6.43 11.47
C PHE A 77 -18.20 -5.10 11.55
N LEU A 78 -17.71 -4.73 12.73
CA LEU A 78 -16.91 -3.52 12.92
C LEU A 78 -15.62 -3.59 12.12
N ILE A 79 -14.89 -4.71 12.20
CA ILE A 79 -13.62 -4.89 11.47
C ILE A 79 -13.85 -4.81 9.95
N PHE A 80 -14.82 -5.54 9.41
CA PHE A 80 -15.11 -5.53 7.98
C PHE A 80 -15.64 -4.19 7.51
N THR A 81 -16.49 -3.51 8.28
CA THR A 81 -17.02 -2.19 7.89
C THR A 81 -15.92 -1.15 7.84
N ILE A 82 -15.12 -1.06 8.92
CA ILE A 82 -13.99 -0.13 8.98
C ILE A 82 -12.99 -0.42 7.86
N GLY A 83 -12.57 -1.69 7.72
CA GLY A 83 -11.61 -2.10 6.69
C GLY A 83 -12.10 -1.81 5.27
N SER A 84 -13.33 -2.20 4.95
CA SER A 84 -13.91 -1.97 3.62
C SER A 84 -14.10 -0.49 3.33
N VAL A 85 -14.54 0.34 4.30
CA VAL A 85 -14.72 1.78 4.08
C VAL A 85 -13.39 2.46 3.79
N PHE A 86 -12.32 2.14 4.53
CA PHE A 86 -10.99 2.70 4.26
C PHE A 86 -10.41 2.23 2.91
N ILE A 87 -10.56 0.95 2.56
CA ILE A 87 -10.13 0.43 1.26
C ILE A 87 -10.93 1.08 0.13
N GLY A 88 -12.25 1.18 0.30
CA GLY A 88 -13.16 1.81 -0.66
C GLY A 88 -12.83 3.29 -0.88
N GLN A 89 -12.58 4.04 0.19
CA GLN A 89 -12.18 5.44 0.10
C GLN A 89 -10.87 5.59 -0.65
N TYR A 90 -9.88 4.74 -0.36
CA TYR A 90 -8.61 4.75 -1.08
C TYR A 90 -8.80 4.48 -2.58
N ILE A 91 -9.62 3.48 -2.94
CA ILE A 91 -9.92 3.14 -4.34
C ILE A 91 -10.63 4.30 -5.03
N VAL A 92 -11.65 4.91 -4.40
CA VAL A 92 -12.42 5.99 -5.00
C VAL A 92 -11.54 7.22 -5.23
N LEU A 93 -10.79 7.64 -4.22
CA LEU A 93 -9.94 8.83 -4.30
C LEU A 93 -8.82 8.65 -5.33
N ASN A 94 -8.01 7.60 -5.19
CA ASN A 94 -6.88 7.38 -6.09
C ASN A 94 -7.34 6.94 -7.48
N GLY A 95 -8.43 6.18 -7.56
CA GLY A 95 -9.05 5.82 -8.83
C GLY A 95 -9.53 7.04 -9.60
N ASP A 96 -10.21 7.99 -8.95
CA ASP A 96 -10.61 9.26 -9.57
C ASP A 96 -9.40 10.05 -10.08
N ILE A 97 -8.35 10.19 -9.27
CA ILE A 97 -7.13 10.90 -9.66
C ILE A 97 -6.46 10.19 -10.85
N LEU A 98 -6.34 8.87 -10.82
CA LEU A 98 -5.74 8.09 -11.90
C LEU A 98 -6.53 8.21 -13.20
N ILE A 99 -7.86 8.03 -13.15
CA ILE A 99 -8.73 8.18 -14.32
C ILE A 99 -8.64 9.61 -14.86
N SER A 100 -8.67 10.61 -13.98
CA SER A 100 -8.52 12.01 -14.35
C SER A 100 -7.17 12.29 -15.02
N SER A 101 -6.09 11.69 -14.52
CA SER A 101 -4.75 11.83 -15.10
C SER A 101 -4.62 11.24 -16.50
N LEU A 102 -5.45 10.26 -16.85
CA LEU A 102 -5.48 9.64 -18.17
C LEU A 102 -6.35 10.41 -19.17
N ILE A 103 -7.48 10.96 -18.71
CA ILE A 103 -8.49 11.60 -19.58
C ILE A 103 -8.20 13.10 -19.76
N LYS A 104 -7.83 13.80 -18.68
CA LYS A 104 -7.66 15.25 -18.70
C LYS A 104 -6.24 15.60 -19.15
N LYS A 105 -6.12 16.57 -20.05
CA LYS A 105 -4.80 17.09 -20.47
C LYS A 105 -4.16 17.83 -19.29
N PRO A 106 -3.00 17.40 -18.80
CA PRO A 106 -2.34 18.08 -17.69
C PRO A 106 -1.69 19.39 -18.18
N SER A 107 -1.61 20.38 -17.31
CA SER A 107 -0.90 21.62 -17.57
C SER A 107 0.51 21.56 -16.97
N GLN A 108 1.49 21.94 -17.78
CA GLN A 108 2.84 22.20 -17.27
C GLN A 108 2.87 23.60 -16.67
N THR A 109 3.33 23.70 -15.42
CA THR A 109 3.33 24.96 -14.68
C THR A 109 4.55 25.02 -13.78
N GLN A 110 5.10 26.22 -13.61
CA GLN A 110 6.15 26.46 -12.63
C GLN A 110 5.51 26.75 -11.28
N ALA A 111 5.83 25.96 -10.28
CA ALA A 111 5.37 26.12 -8.90
C ALA A 111 6.52 26.58 -8.01
N LYS A 112 6.24 27.52 -7.11
CA LYS A 112 7.18 27.92 -6.06
C LYS A 112 6.97 27.02 -4.85
N VAL A 113 8.07 26.46 -4.33
CA VAL A 113 8.06 25.64 -3.12
C VAL A 113 8.07 26.58 -1.92
N ILE A 114 7.03 26.51 -1.10
CA ILE A 114 6.91 27.31 0.13
C ILE A 114 7.55 26.54 1.30
N SER A 115 7.09 25.31 1.53
CA SER A 115 7.63 24.45 2.59
C SER A 115 7.58 22.97 2.20
N VAL A 116 8.50 22.22 2.79
CA VAL A 116 8.61 20.76 2.65
C VAL A 116 8.80 20.19 4.05
N GLU A 117 7.79 19.49 4.56
CA GLU A 117 7.74 19.05 5.94
C GLU A 117 7.59 17.52 6.03
N LYS A 118 8.31 16.91 6.97
CA LYS A 118 8.12 15.49 7.28
C LYS A 118 6.92 15.33 8.18
N VAL A 119 5.96 14.51 7.80
CA VAL A 119 4.84 14.13 8.67
C VAL A 119 5.15 12.80 9.32
N PHE A 120 5.18 12.82 10.65
CA PHE A 120 5.44 11.63 11.46
C PHE A 120 4.13 11.14 12.11
N ARG A 121 3.77 9.87 11.87
CA ARG A 121 2.67 9.22 12.61
C ARG A 121 3.25 8.52 13.84
N ARG A 122 3.17 9.18 15.01
CA ARG A 122 3.53 8.67 16.36
C ARG A 122 4.62 7.57 16.36
N LYS A 123 4.21 6.30 16.43
CA LYS A 123 5.10 5.12 16.54
C LYS A 123 5.46 4.46 15.21
N LEU A 124 4.80 4.83 14.12
CA LEU A 124 5.02 4.28 12.77
C LEU A 124 6.11 5.02 11.98
N GLY A 125 6.57 6.18 12.49
CA GLY A 125 7.68 6.93 11.91
C GLY A 125 7.22 7.86 10.79
N PHE A 126 8.13 8.09 9.83
CA PHE A 126 7.94 9.02 8.71
C PHE A 126 6.93 8.45 7.70
N ASP A 127 5.74 9.05 7.64
CA ASP A 127 4.59 8.52 6.92
C ASP A 127 4.48 9.08 5.49
N HIS A 128 4.57 10.40 5.36
CA HIS A 128 4.52 11.13 4.10
C HIS A 128 5.19 12.50 4.24
N THR A 129 5.47 13.14 3.10
CA THR A 129 6.03 14.49 3.03
C THR A 129 4.91 15.47 2.67
N ASN A 130 4.66 16.49 3.47
CA ASN A 130 3.78 17.59 3.09
C ASN A 130 4.57 18.63 2.30
N VAL A 131 4.09 18.94 1.10
CA VAL A 131 4.71 19.92 0.20
C VAL A 131 3.72 21.04 -0.04
N LYS A 132 4.03 22.24 0.47
CA LYS A 132 3.26 23.44 0.17
C LYS A 132 3.80 24.10 -1.09
N LEU A 133 2.98 24.14 -2.13
CA LEU A 133 3.31 24.77 -3.40
C LEU A 133 2.43 26.00 -3.65
N GLN A 134 3.02 27.03 -4.23
CA GLN A 134 2.30 28.16 -4.80
C GLN A 134 2.33 28.05 -6.32
N PHE A 135 1.16 27.93 -6.94
CA PHE A 135 1.01 28.01 -8.39
C PHE A 135 -0.33 28.63 -8.74
N ASN A 136 -0.38 29.43 -9.81
CA ASN A 136 -1.56 30.22 -10.20
C ASN A 136 -2.10 31.12 -9.07
N GLY A 137 -1.21 31.67 -8.24
CA GLY A 137 -1.56 32.56 -7.13
C GLY A 137 -2.26 31.88 -5.93
N LYS A 138 -2.45 30.55 -5.97
CA LYS A 138 -3.05 29.79 -4.87
C LYS A 138 -2.00 28.94 -4.16
N GLU A 139 -2.11 28.86 -2.84
CA GLU A 139 -1.31 27.96 -2.03
C GLU A 139 -2.06 26.65 -1.84
N ILE A 140 -1.40 25.53 -2.16
CA ILE A 140 -1.97 24.20 -2.06
C ILE A 140 -0.98 23.31 -1.32
N THR A 141 -1.48 22.55 -0.35
CA THR A 141 -0.70 21.53 0.35
C THR A 141 -0.93 20.19 -0.33
N LEU A 142 0.13 19.59 -0.84
CA LEU A 142 0.11 18.29 -1.50
C LEU A 142 0.80 17.26 -0.61
N GLU A 143 0.23 16.06 -0.56
CA GLU A 143 0.88 14.91 0.03
C GLU A 143 1.82 14.29 -1.00
N ALA A 144 3.09 14.22 -0.63
CA ALA A 144 4.16 13.61 -1.37
C ALA A 144 4.68 12.39 -0.62
N ARG A 145 5.41 11.55 -1.33
CA ARG A 145 5.97 10.34 -0.73
C ARG A 145 7.06 10.69 0.30
N PRO A 146 7.35 9.81 1.26
CA PRO A 146 8.42 10.04 2.23
C PRO A 146 9.77 10.39 1.59
N TYR A 147 10.17 9.67 0.55
CA TYR A 147 11.45 9.93 -0.10
C TYR A 147 11.50 11.30 -0.80
N SER A 148 10.35 11.91 -1.11
CA SER A 148 10.28 13.21 -1.77
C SER A 148 10.88 14.34 -0.93
N TYR A 149 10.82 14.22 0.41
CA TYR A 149 11.49 15.16 1.30
C TYR A 149 12.97 15.38 0.92
N PHE A 150 13.72 14.30 0.66
CA PHE A 150 15.17 14.37 0.49
C PHE A 150 15.60 15.10 -0.77
N TYR A 151 14.81 15.09 -1.84
CA TYR A 151 15.12 15.84 -3.07
C TYR A 151 14.39 17.18 -3.18
N LEU A 152 13.30 17.39 -2.44
CA LEU A 152 12.52 18.64 -2.49
C LEU A 152 13.00 19.71 -1.51
N THR A 153 13.59 19.33 -0.36
CA THR A 153 13.93 20.26 0.73
C THR A 153 14.74 21.48 0.28
N ASN A 154 15.63 21.30 -0.70
CA ASN A 154 16.53 22.37 -1.16
C ASN A 154 16.04 23.08 -2.44
N LYS A 155 14.85 22.75 -2.95
CA LYS A 155 14.33 23.33 -4.21
C LYS A 155 13.41 24.50 -3.88
N LYS A 156 13.61 25.64 -4.55
CA LYS A 156 12.76 26.84 -4.43
C LYS A 156 11.66 26.89 -5.49
N THR A 157 11.90 26.30 -6.65
CA THR A 157 10.99 26.27 -7.79
C THR A 157 10.98 24.87 -8.40
N LEU A 158 9.82 24.46 -8.91
CA LEU A 158 9.61 23.16 -9.55
C LEU A 158 8.79 23.35 -10.82
N HIS A 159 9.24 22.78 -11.92
CA HIS A 159 8.40 22.58 -13.08
C HIS A 159 7.62 21.28 -12.88
N ILE A 160 6.29 21.42 -12.81
CA ILE A 160 5.38 20.33 -12.50
C ILE A 160 4.37 20.15 -13.64
N THR A 161 4.01 18.90 -13.89
CA THR A 161 2.87 18.54 -14.74
C THR A 161 1.70 18.22 -13.82
N SER A 162 0.70 19.09 -13.80
CA SER A 162 -0.39 19.05 -12.81
C SER A 162 -1.77 19.04 -13.46
N GLY A 163 -2.77 18.57 -12.72
CA GLY A 163 -4.18 18.59 -13.13
C GLY A 163 -5.12 18.51 -11.93
N THR A 164 -6.42 18.59 -12.21
CA THR A 164 -7.48 18.55 -11.20
C THR A 164 -8.41 17.37 -11.48
N SER A 165 -8.67 16.55 -10.47
CA SER A 165 -9.53 15.37 -10.56
C SER A 165 -11.02 15.73 -10.62
N PHE A 166 -11.93 14.77 -10.80
CA PHE A 166 -13.37 15.06 -10.77
C PHE A 166 -13.85 15.39 -9.36
N LEU A 167 -13.24 14.80 -8.33
CA LEU A 167 -13.48 15.14 -6.92
C LEU A 167 -12.82 16.44 -6.48
N GLY A 168 -12.20 17.20 -7.39
CA GLY A 168 -11.56 18.48 -7.08
C GLY A 168 -10.15 18.36 -6.50
N ASN A 169 -9.58 17.16 -6.46
CA ASN A 169 -8.22 16.96 -5.95
C ASN A 169 -7.18 17.43 -6.97
N THR A 170 -6.15 18.13 -6.49
CA THR A 170 -5.03 18.50 -7.34
C THR A 170 -4.00 17.39 -7.32
N TYR A 171 -3.53 16.97 -8.49
CA TYR A 171 -2.50 15.94 -8.63
C TYR A 171 -1.35 16.43 -9.50
N VAL A 172 -0.17 15.86 -9.24
CA VAL A 172 1.07 16.10 -9.99
C VAL A 172 1.60 14.75 -10.45
N THR A 173 1.73 14.57 -11.77
CA THR A 173 2.19 13.31 -12.37
C THR A 173 3.69 13.28 -12.60
N SER A 174 4.30 14.42 -12.88
CA SER A 174 5.74 14.51 -13.12
C SER A 174 6.33 15.82 -12.64
N THR A 175 7.63 15.75 -12.37
CA THR A 175 8.48 16.87 -11.94
C THR A 175 9.77 16.80 -12.75
N GLU A 176 10.36 17.93 -13.12
CA GLU A 176 11.65 18.02 -13.85
C GLU A 176 12.89 17.62 -13.01
N ILE A 177 12.70 16.79 -11.99
CA ILE A 177 13.78 16.32 -11.11
C ILE A 177 14.37 15.06 -11.73
N SER A 178 15.70 15.03 -11.84
CA SER A 178 16.42 13.92 -12.46
C SER A 178 16.12 12.58 -11.77
N GLY A 179 16.02 11.51 -12.57
CA GLY A 179 15.80 10.17 -12.05
C GLY A 179 16.87 9.72 -11.05
N GLN A 180 18.11 10.20 -11.23
CA GLN A 180 19.22 9.91 -10.32
C GLN A 180 19.06 10.57 -8.95
N GLU A 181 18.61 11.84 -8.89
CA GLU A 181 18.27 12.50 -7.62
C GLU A 181 17.14 11.74 -6.89
N LYS A 182 16.11 11.31 -7.63
CA LYS A 182 15.01 10.51 -7.07
C LYS A 182 15.48 9.15 -6.54
N LEU A 183 16.36 8.45 -7.25
CA LEU A 183 16.91 7.17 -6.82
C LEU A 183 17.78 7.31 -5.57
N SER A 184 18.64 8.32 -5.52
CA SER A 184 19.45 8.63 -4.33
C SER A 184 18.56 8.89 -3.11
N ALA A 185 17.52 9.71 -3.27
CA ALA A 185 16.54 9.98 -2.22
C ALA A 185 15.78 8.72 -1.77
N ARG A 186 15.36 7.85 -2.69
CA ARG A 186 14.75 6.55 -2.37
C ARG A 186 15.68 5.66 -1.56
N TRP A 187 16.97 5.64 -1.90
CA TRP A 187 17.98 4.86 -1.20
C TRP A 187 18.22 5.39 0.22
N VAL A 188 18.32 6.71 0.38
CA VAL A 188 18.43 7.35 1.70
C VAL A 188 17.20 7.04 2.55
N HIS A 189 16.01 7.14 1.99
CA HIS A 189 14.77 6.77 2.67
C HIS A 189 14.75 5.28 3.07
N LEU A 190 15.18 4.37 2.20
CA LEU A 190 15.24 2.94 2.49
C LEU A 190 16.18 2.64 3.66
N LYS A 191 17.37 3.25 3.67
CA LYS A 191 18.32 3.13 4.79
C LYS A 191 17.70 3.58 6.11
N ASP A 192 17.06 4.74 6.10
CA ASP A 192 16.35 5.31 7.27
C ASP A 192 15.18 4.41 7.72
N TRP A 193 14.43 3.82 6.78
CA TRP A 193 13.33 2.90 7.09
C TRP A 193 13.83 1.58 7.71
N VAL A 194 14.84 0.94 7.11
CA VAL A 194 15.45 -0.30 7.61
C VAL A 194 16.03 -0.09 8.99
N HIS A 195 16.73 1.02 9.21
CA HIS A 195 17.29 1.35 10.51
C HIS A 195 16.20 1.50 11.58
N ARG A 196 15.10 2.18 11.28
CA ARG A 196 13.99 2.37 12.23
C ARG A 196 13.22 1.09 12.54
N HIS A 197 13.06 0.21 11.57
CA HIS A 197 12.30 -1.04 11.71
C HIS A 197 13.19 -2.26 11.98
N TRP A 198 14.38 -2.07 12.53
CA TRP A 198 15.31 -3.17 12.81
C TRP A 198 14.69 -4.27 13.71
N LEU A 199 13.82 -3.90 14.65
CA LEU A 199 13.08 -4.84 15.51
C LEU A 199 12.14 -5.76 14.73
N LEU A 200 11.58 -5.33 13.61
CA LEU A 200 10.75 -6.17 12.75
C LEU A 200 11.57 -7.33 12.18
N TRP A 201 12.83 -7.08 11.81
CA TRP A 201 13.76 -8.11 11.36
C TRP A 201 14.13 -9.08 12.49
N VAL A 202 14.26 -8.60 13.73
CA VAL A 202 14.47 -9.45 14.91
C VAL A 202 13.25 -10.35 15.13
N ILE A 203 12.03 -9.81 15.07
CA ILE A 203 10.79 -10.59 15.23
C ILE A 203 10.68 -11.66 14.14
N ILE A 204 10.93 -11.31 12.88
CA ILE A 204 10.92 -12.26 11.76
C ILE A 204 11.97 -13.36 11.99
N ALA A 205 13.19 -13.00 12.41
CA ALA A 205 14.23 -13.96 12.74
C ALA A 205 13.82 -14.88 13.91
N CYS A 206 13.22 -14.34 14.97
CA CYS A 206 12.68 -15.10 16.08
C CYS A 206 11.54 -16.04 15.66
N MET A 207 10.64 -15.61 14.76
CA MET A 207 9.59 -16.46 14.22
C MET A 207 10.16 -17.61 13.39
N ILE A 208 11.13 -17.35 12.52
CA ILE A 208 11.82 -18.38 11.73
C ILE A 208 12.53 -19.35 12.68
N LEU A 209 13.27 -18.84 13.66
CA LEU A 209 13.99 -19.66 14.65
C LEU A 209 13.01 -20.50 15.48
N GLY A 210 11.92 -19.90 15.96
CA GLY A 210 10.87 -20.60 16.72
C GLY A 210 10.20 -21.69 15.90
N THR A 211 9.98 -21.47 14.61
CA THR A 211 9.42 -22.48 13.69
C THR A 211 10.40 -23.64 13.50
N ILE A 212 11.70 -23.34 13.33
CA ILE A 212 12.77 -24.34 13.22
C ILE A 212 12.88 -25.14 14.53
N LEU A 213 12.87 -24.48 15.69
CA LEU A 213 12.92 -25.10 17.00
C LEU A 213 11.69 -25.99 17.26
N ARG A 214 10.49 -25.51 16.93
CA ARG A 214 9.25 -26.29 17.03
C ARG A 214 9.32 -27.55 16.18
N MET A 215 9.73 -27.44 14.91
CA MET A 215 9.89 -28.60 14.03
C MET A 215 10.93 -29.61 14.55
N LYS A 216 11.99 -29.15 15.21
CA LYS A 216 13.08 -30.00 15.69
C LYS A 216 12.81 -30.65 17.06
N PHE A 217 12.16 -29.94 17.97
CA PHE A 217 12.03 -30.33 19.38
C PHE A 217 10.59 -30.67 19.81
N PHE A 218 9.56 -30.25 19.07
CA PHE A 218 8.15 -30.43 19.44
C PHE A 218 7.33 -31.00 18.27
N PRO A 219 7.37 -32.33 18.04
CA PRO A 219 6.56 -32.96 16.99
C PRO A 219 5.05 -32.78 17.26
N GLU A 220 4.28 -32.53 16.20
CA GLU A 220 2.82 -32.30 16.26
C GLU A 220 2.02 -33.52 16.76
N THR A 221 2.64 -34.71 16.74
CA THR A 221 2.04 -35.96 17.20
C THR A 221 2.88 -36.58 18.32
N PRO A 222 2.32 -36.74 19.54
CA PRO A 222 3.02 -37.42 20.62
C PRO A 222 3.31 -38.87 20.23
N GLY A 223 4.57 -39.30 20.37
CA GLY A 223 5.03 -40.65 20.03
C GLY A 223 5.62 -40.81 18.62
N VAL A 224 5.53 -39.81 17.74
CA VAL A 224 6.18 -39.82 16.42
C VAL A 224 7.51 -39.07 16.52
N LYS A 225 8.63 -39.72 16.17
CA LYS A 225 9.93 -39.04 16.10
C LYS A 225 9.81 -37.82 15.16
N PRO A 226 10.31 -36.64 15.56
CA PRO A 226 10.22 -35.44 14.73
C PRO A 226 10.76 -35.76 13.33
N ARG A 227 10.00 -35.40 12.29
CA ARG A 227 10.41 -35.59 10.90
C ARG A 227 11.66 -34.74 10.71
N GLN A 228 12.83 -35.38 10.75
CA GLN A 228 14.09 -34.70 10.51
C GLN A 228 14.11 -34.23 9.06
N ILE A 229 13.71 -32.99 8.83
CA ILE A 229 13.98 -32.31 7.58
C ILE A 229 15.51 -32.18 7.54
N GLY A 230 16.14 -32.95 6.67
CA GLY A 230 17.59 -32.90 6.49
C GLY A 230 18.03 -31.45 6.25
N PHE A 231 19.17 -31.06 6.82
CA PHE A 231 19.72 -29.70 6.73
C PHE A 231 19.67 -29.14 5.31
N TRP A 232 19.98 -29.97 4.30
CA TRP A 232 19.92 -29.63 2.89
C TRP A 232 18.52 -29.30 2.37
N LYS A 233 17.47 -29.96 2.85
CA LYS A 233 16.08 -29.64 2.48
C LYS A 233 15.63 -28.32 3.10
N LEU A 234 16.02 -28.05 4.35
CA LEU A 234 15.74 -26.78 5.01
C LEU A 234 16.47 -25.62 4.31
N MET A 235 17.76 -25.81 4.01
CA MET A 235 18.54 -24.86 3.23
C MET A 235 17.96 -24.66 1.83
N GLY A 236 17.50 -25.73 1.17
CA GLY A 236 16.82 -25.64 -0.12
C GLY A 236 15.54 -24.80 -0.07
N ILE A 237 14.72 -24.94 0.98
CA ILE A 237 13.51 -24.13 1.17
C ILE A 237 13.87 -22.66 1.43
N ILE A 238 14.85 -22.39 2.30
CA ILE A 238 15.31 -21.02 2.58
C ILE A 238 15.84 -20.37 1.30
N MET A 239 16.68 -21.08 0.55
CA MET A 239 17.21 -20.62 -0.73
C MET A 239 16.10 -20.40 -1.76
N ALA A 240 15.11 -21.29 -1.84
CA ALA A 240 13.97 -21.13 -2.74
C ALA A 240 13.14 -19.88 -2.41
N VAL A 241 12.92 -19.59 -1.12
CA VAL A 241 12.25 -18.34 -0.68
C VAL A 241 13.09 -17.11 -1.03
N LEU A 242 14.41 -17.14 -0.78
CA LEU A 242 15.30 -16.04 -1.14
C LEU A 242 15.36 -15.81 -2.66
N ILE A 243 15.41 -16.87 -3.45
CA ILE A 243 15.37 -16.82 -4.92
C ILE A 243 14.03 -16.26 -5.40
N ALA A 244 12.90 -16.70 -4.83
CA ALA A 244 11.58 -16.18 -5.17
C ALA A 244 11.49 -14.67 -4.90
N ILE A 245 11.99 -14.21 -3.74
CA ILE A 245 12.08 -12.78 -3.41
C ILE A 245 12.98 -12.05 -4.42
N ALA A 246 14.15 -12.60 -4.75
CA ALA A 246 15.08 -12.00 -5.70
C ALA A 246 14.48 -11.90 -7.12
N ILE A 247 13.74 -12.92 -7.57
CA ILE A 247 13.04 -12.91 -8.86
C ILE A 247 11.95 -11.84 -8.86
N VAL A 248 11.16 -11.71 -7.80
CA VAL A 248 10.12 -10.68 -7.69
C VAL A 248 10.76 -9.27 -7.72
N LEU A 249 11.86 -9.06 -6.99
CA LEU A 249 12.59 -7.80 -7.01
C LEU A 249 13.20 -7.52 -8.40
N TYR A 250 13.75 -8.54 -9.06
CA TYR A 250 14.33 -8.43 -10.39
C TYR A 250 13.26 -8.11 -11.45
N LEU A 251 12.11 -8.78 -11.43
CA LEU A 251 10.97 -8.46 -12.30
C LEU A 251 10.47 -7.04 -12.05
N GLY A 252 10.37 -6.62 -10.78
CA GLY A 252 10.03 -5.25 -10.42
C GLY A 252 11.03 -4.23 -10.98
N LEU A 253 12.33 -4.53 -10.93
CA LEU A 253 13.39 -3.71 -11.52
C LEU A 253 13.30 -3.67 -13.05
N LEU A 254 13.00 -4.80 -13.69
CA LEU A 254 12.87 -4.92 -15.15
C LEU A 254 11.69 -4.08 -15.67
N ILE A 255 10.54 -4.19 -15.02
CA ILE A 255 9.37 -3.34 -15.29
C ILE A 255 9.73 -1.87 -15.08
N TYR A 256 10.47 -1.55 -14.02
CA TYR A 256 10.92 -0.19 -13.78
C TYR A 256 11.83 0.36 -14.89
N VAL A 257 12.87 -0.38 -15.29
CA VAL A 257 13.83 0.07 -16.32
C VAL A 257 13.14 0.21 -17.68
N SER A 258 12.38 -0.80 -18.10
CA SER A 258 11.71 -0.83 -19.41
C SER A 258 10.66 0.28 -19.60
N PHE A 259 10.00 0.72 -18.53
CA PHE A 259 8.99 1.77 -18.61
C PHE A 259 9.51 3.18 -18.29
N PHE A 260 10.56 3.32 -17.47
CA PHE A 260 10.96 4.63 -16.93
C PHE A 260 12.38 5.10 -17.28
N VAL A 261 13.28 4.22 -17.72
CA VAL A 261 14.67 4.60 -18.08
C VAL A 261 14.86 4.65 -19.59
N SER A 262 14.10 3.84 -20.35
CA SER A 262 14.13 3.78 -21.81
C SER A 262 13.13 4.72 -22.51
N ARG A 263 12.54 5.68 -21.79
CA ARG A 263 11.77 6.81 -22.32
C ARG A 263 12.38 8.11 -21.81
#